data_AF-A0A820NFJ8-F1
#
_entry.id   AF-A0A820NFJ8-F1
#
_cell.length_a   1.000
_cell.length_b   1.000
_cell.length_c   1.000
_cell.angle_alpha   90.00
_cell.angle_beta   90.00
_cell.angle_gamma   90.00
#
_symmetry.space_group_name_H-M   'P 1'
#
loop_
_entity.id
_entity.type
_entity.pdbx_description
1 polymer ?
#
loop_
_entity_poly.entity_id
_entity_poly.type
_entity_poly.pdbx_seq_one_letter_code
_entity_poly.pdbx_strand_id
1 'polypeptide(L)'
;MALRSFGHLLRYGEPVIKRAVPLALALLSVSNPKLNIIDTLSKFSHDADHEVSYNSIFAMGIVGAGTNNARLAAMLRQLAVYHGKDMNNLFMVRLAQGLTHLGKGTMTLNPYHSDRMLLCRVSLAGLLTVLVSFFDVKQ
;
A
#
# COMPACT_ATOMS: atom_id res chain seq x y z
N MET A 1 -12.21 -10.80 9.44
CA MET A 1 -11.31 -11.57 10.33
C MET A 1 -9.84 -11.24 10.12
N ALA A 2 -9.29 -11.30 8.90
CA ALA A 2 -7.85 -11.07 8.66
C ALA A 2 -7.29 -9.74 9.21
N LEU A 3 -8.03 -8.63 9.07
CA LEU A 3 -7.64 -7.31 9.62
C LEU A 3 -7.43 -7.31 11.14
N ARG A 4 -8.21 -8.11 11.87
CA ARG A 4 -8.12 -8.21 13.34
C ARG A 4 -6.89 -9.02 13.75
N SER A 5 -6.59 -10.10 13.02
CA SER A 5 -5.39 -10.90 13.22
C SER A 5 -4.12 -10.11 12.91
N PHE A 6 -4.11 -9.29 11.85
CA PHE A 6 -3.01 -8.37 11.58
C PHE A 6 -2.82 -7.34 12.69
N GLY A 7 -3.91 -6.82 13.27
CA GLY A 7 -3.85 -5.94 14.44
C GLY A 7 -3.14 -6.56 15.66
N HIS A 8 -3.31 -7.87 15.89
CA HIS A 8 -2.57 -8.59 16.93
C HIS A 8 -1.10 -8.82 16.54
N LEU A 9 -0.83 -9.22 15.29
CA LEU A 9 0.53 -9.37 14.76
C LEU A 9 1.33 -8.06 14.81
N LEU A 10 0.68 -6.90 14.70
CA LEU A 10 1.32 -5.60 14.81
C LEU A 10 1.75 -5.23 16.23
N ARG A 11 0.94 -5.64 17.23
CA ARG A 11 1.24 -5.37 18.65
C ARG A 11 2.27 -6.32 19.23
N TYR A 12 2.27 -7.56 18.78
CA TYR A 12 3.07 -8.64 19.37
C TYR A 12 4.15 -9.21 18.43
N GLY A 13 4.22 -8.74 17.19
CA GLY A 13 5.17 -9.24 16.20
C GLY A 13 6.54 -8.57 16.28
N GLU A 14 7.57 -9.34 15.92
CA GLU A 14 8.92 -8.86 15.65
C GLU A 14 8.95 -7.78 14.55
N PRO A 15 10.01 -6.96 14.47
CA PRO A 15 10.15 -5.92 13.45
C PRO A 15 10.02 -6.45 12.01
N VAL A 16 10.49 -7.67 11.74
CA VAL A 16 10.32 -8.35 10.43
C VAL A 16 8.84 -8.55 10.09
N ILE A 17 8.04 -8.95 11.07
CA ILE A 17 6.60 -9.15 10.90
C ILE A 17 5.92 -7.81 10.67
N LYS A 18 6.31 -6.76 11.40
CA LYS A 18 5.75 -5.40 11.21
C LYS A 18 5.99 -4.86 9.79
N ARG A 19 7.12 -5.19 9.17
CA ARG A 19 7.43 -4.82 7.76
C ARG A 19 6.55 -5.56 6.75
N ALA A 20 6.15 -6.79 7.05
CA ALA A 20 5.33 -7.64 6.18
C ALA A 20 3.84 -7.26 6.19
N VAL A 21 3.33 -6.76 7.32
CA VAL A 21 1.90 -6.49 7.50
C VAL A 21 1.33 -5.47 6.50
N PRO A 22 1.96 -4.30 6.24
CA PRO A 22 1.46 -3.34 5.26
C PRO A 22 1.35 -3.92 3.84
N LEU A 23 2.33 -4.75 3.44
CA LEU A 23 2.33 -5.43 2.13
C LEU A 23 1.22 -6.48 2.04
N ALA A 24 1.00 -7.25 3.11
CA ALA A 24 -0.10 -8.21 3.17
C ALA A 24 -1.48 -7.51 3.13
N LEU A 25 -1.61 -6.36 3.79
CA LEU A 25 -2.82 -5.53 3.73
C LEU A 25 -3.07 -4.98 2.31
N ALA A 26 -2.01 -4.58 1.60
CA ALA A 26 -2.12 -4.16 0.21
C ALA A 26 -2.63 -5.28 -0.69
N LEU A 27 -2.08 -6.50 -0.55
CA LEU A 27 -2.48 -7.66 -1.35
C LEU A 27 -3.94 -8.08 -1.12
N LEU A 28 -4.45 -7.93 0.11
CA LEU A 28 -5.85 -8.24 0.41
C LEU A 28 -6.85 -7.22 -0.16
N SER A 29 -6.40 -6.02 -0.51
CA SER A 29 -7.29 -4.92 -0.93
C SER A 29 -6.72 -4.11 -2.09
N VAL A 30 -6.16 -4.81 -3.08
CA VAL A 30 -5.68 -4.20 -4.33
C VAL A 30 -6.83 -3.52 -5.05
N SER A 31 -6.64 -2.23 -5.39
CA SER A 31 -7.65 -1.40 -6.07
C SER A 31 -9.04 -1.37 -5.39
N ASN A 32 -9.10 -1.65 -4.08
CA ASN A 32 -10.31 -1.52 -3.28
C ASN A 32 -10.03 -0.68 -2.02
N PRO A 33 -10.17 0.65 -2.10
CA PRO A 33 -9.84 1.57 -1.02
C PRO A 33 -10.91 1.52 0.07
N LYS A 34 -10.82 0.53 0.97
CA LYS A 34 -11.61 0.50 2.21
C LYS A 34 -11.01 1.46 3.23
N LEU A 35 -11.84 2.36 3.75
CA LEU A 35 -11.42 3.39 4.72
C LEU A 35 -10.67 2.80 5.92
N ASN A 36 -11.18 1.70 6.49
CA ASN A 36 -10.55 1.04 7.63
C ASN A 36 -9.09 0.62 7.36
N ILE A 37 -8.75 0.25 6.12
CA ILE A 37 -7.40 -0.19 5.74
C ILE A 37 -6.50 1.02 5.54
N ILE A 38 -7.03 2.07 4.90
CA ILE A 38 -6.31 3.34 4.68
C ILE A 38 -5.96 3.99 6.03
N ASP A 39 -6.92 4.03 6.96
CA ASP A 39 -6.69 4.60 8.29
C ASP A 39 -5.67 3.78 9.10
N THR A 40 -5.61 2.46 8.91
CA THR A 40 -4.54 1.65 9.52
C THR A 40 -3.18 1.88 8.87
N LEU A 41 -3.11 1.91 7.53
CA LEU A 41 -1.86 2.13 6.80
C LEU A 41 -1.27 3.53 7.05
N SER A 42 -2.12 4.54 7.22
CA SER A 42 -1.67 5.88 7.59
C SER A 42 -1.11 5.97 8.99
N LYS A 43 -1.52 5.10 9.92
CA LYS A 43 -0.87 5.03 11.24
C LYS A 43 0.53 4.44 11.11
N PHE A 44 0.71 3.43 10.24
CA PHE A 44 2.01 2.82 9.99
C PHE A 44 2.97 3.69 9.19
N SER A 45 2.48 4.63 8.37
CA SER A 45 3.36 5.57 7.67
C SER A 45 4.10 6.54 8.63
N HIS A 46 3.63 6.69 9.87
CA HIS A 46 4.27 7.53 10.89
C HIS A 46 5.09 6.71 11.91
N ASP A 47 5.33 5.43 11.67
CA ASP A 47 6.14 4.60 12.56
C ASP A 47 7.61 5.05 12.54
N ALA A 48 8.33 4.80 13.64
CA ALA A 48 9.73 5.20 13.81
C ALA A 48 10.68 4.41 12.89
N ASP A 49 10.28 3.20 12.50
CA ASP A 49 11.01 2.36 11.55
C ASP A 49 10.77 2.84 10.11
N HIS A 50 11.79 3.44 9.50
CA HIS A 50 11.73 3.96 8.12
C HIS A 50 11.29 2.90 7.09
N GLU A 51 11.75 1.65 7.23
CA GLU A 51 11.35 0.55 6.33
C GLU A 51 9.84 0.25 6.38
N VAL A 52 9.23 0.29 7.57
CA VAL A 52 7.78 0.07 7.73
C VAL A 52 7.00 1.24 7.13
N SER A 53 7.51 2.47 7.31
CA SER A 53 6.91 3.67 6.72
C SER A 53 6.91 3.61 5.19
N TYR A 54 8.04 3.28 4.55
CA TYR A 54 8.13 3.12 3.09
C TYR A 54 7.15 2.09 2.56
N ASN A 55 7.12 0.90 3.18
CA ASN A 55 6.23 -0.19 2.78
C ASN A 55 4.76 0.20 2.94
N SER A 56 4.42 0.98 3.97
CA SER A 56 3.06 1.45 4.22
C SER A 56 2.59 2.50 3.22
N ILE A 57 3.47 3.43 2.83
CA ILE A 57 3.19 4.44 1.80
C ILE A 57 2.99 3.75 0.45
N PHE A 58 3.85 2.80 0.10
CA PHE A 58 3.72 2.03 -1.12
C PHE A 58 2.45 1.17 -1.14
N ALA A 59 2.14 0.50 -0.03
CA ALA A 59 0.91 -0.25 0.16
C ALA A 59 -0.34 0.61 -0.05
N MET A 60 -0.36 1.86 0.45
CA MET A 60 -1.45 2.81 0.18
C MET A 60 -1.61 3.12 -1.31
N GLY A 61 -0.49 3.25 -2.04
CA GLY A 61 -0.49 3.43 -3.49
C GLY A 61 -1.15 2.27 -4.24
N ILE A 62 -0.84 1.02 -3.85
CA ILE A 62 -1.43 -0.19 -4.46
C ILE A 62 -2.92 -0.31 -4.15
N VAL A 63 -3.33 -0.06 -2.90
CA VAL A 63 -4.75 -0.13 -2.49
C VAL A 63 -5.59 0.89 -3.25
N GLY A 64 -5.05 2.10 -3.46
CA GLY A 64 -5.71 3.16 -4.20
C GLY A 64 -5.54 3.10 -5.72
N ALA A 65 -4.78 2.13 -6.25
CA ALA A 65 -4.36 2.13 -7.65
C ALA A 65 -5.54 2.14 -8.62
N GLY A 66 -5.60 3.17 -9.47
CA GLY A 66 -6.64 3.30 -10.49
C GLY A 66 -8.02 3.72 -10.00
N THR A 67 -8.19 3.98 -8.69
CA THR A 67 -9.54 4.27 -8.13
C THR A 67 -9.87 5.75 -8.02
N ASN A 68 -8.89 6.65 -8.21
CA ASN A 68 -9.05 8.10 -8.06
C ASN A 68 -9.74 8.52 -6.74
N ASN A 69 -9.54 7.79 -5.63
CA ASN A 69 -10.21 8.14 -4.37
C ASN A 69 -9.68 9.47 -3.82
N ALA A 70 -10.55 10.50 -3.81
CA ALA A 70 -10.21 11.86 -3.39
C ALA A 70 -9.68 11.92 -1.94
N ARG A 71 -10.20 11.10 -1.03
CA ARG A 71 -9.75 11.07 0.37
C ARG A 71 -8.33 10.52 0.49
N LEU A 72 -8.02 9.43 -0.21
CA LEU A 72 -6.68 8.85 -0.22
C LEU A 72 -5.67 9.81 -0.88
N ALA A 73 -6.06 10.47 -1.96
CA ALA A 73 -5.23 11.48 -2.62
C ALA A 73 -4.95 12.70 -1.71
N ALA A 74 -5.95 13.15 -0.93
CA ALA A 74 -5.75 14.23 0.06
C ALA A 74 -4.79 13.81 1.17
N MET A 75 -4.93 12.58 1.69
CA MET A 75 -4.05 12.02 2.71
C MET A 75 -2.60 11.87 2.22
N LEU A 76 -2.40 11.37 1.00
CA LEU A 76 -1.05 11.30 0.39
C LEU A 76 -0.44 12.68 0.17
N ARG A 77 -1.23 13.72 -0.12
CA ARG A 77 -0.73 15.10 -0.19
C ARG A 77 -0.27 15.61 1.17
N GLN A 78 -1.02 15.32 2.23
CA GLN A 78 -0.61 15.69 3.59
C GLN A 78 0.68 14.96 4.02
N LEU A 79 0.79 13.67 3.71
CA LEU A 79 2.01 12.89 3.93
C LEU A 79 3.21 13.44 3.14
N ALA A 80 3.01 13.91 1.91
CA ALA A 80 4.06 14.54 1.12
C ALA A 80 4.59 15.84 1.76
N VAL A 81 3.72 16.63 2.39
CA VAL A 81 4.12 17.84 3.13
C VAL A 81 4.85 17.47 4.41
N TYR A 82 4.37 16.45 5.13
CA TYR A 82 4.99 15.98 6.38
C TYR A 82 6.40 15.42 6.16
N HIS A 83 6.57 14.55 5.16
CA HIS A 83 7.86 13.96 4.80
C HIS A 83 8.69 14.82 3.84
N GLY A 84 8.40 16.12 3.71
CA GLY A 84 9.09 17.01 2.77
C GLY A 84 10.59 17.18 3.04
N LYS A 85 11.08 16.80 4.22
CA LYS A 85 12.51 16.83 4.59
C LYS A 85 13.28 15.58 4.16
N ASP A 86 12.61 14.44 4.00
CA ASP A 86 13.23 13.16 3.66
C ASP A 86 12.99 12.82 2.19
N MET A 87 14.04 12.95 1.38
CA MET A 87 13.94 12.80 -0.08
C MET A 87 13.44 11.41 -0.50
N ASN A 88 13.83 10.36 0.23
CA ASN A 88 13.42 8.98 -0.03
C ASN A 88 11.92 8.74 0.27
N ASN A 89 11.41 9.30 1.37
CA ASN A 89 9.98 9.21 1.72
C ASN A 89 9.14 9.97 0.68
N LEU A 90 9.60 11.15 0.28
CA LEU A 90 8.90 11.97 -0.71
C LEU A 90 8.83 11.26 -2.08
N PHE A 91 9.89 10.56 -2.49
CA PHE A 91 9.87 9.75 -3.70
C PHE A 91 8.81 8.65 -3.64
N MET A 92 8.74 7.92 -2.52
CA MET A 92 7.75 6.86 -2.33
C MET A 92 6.31 7.39 -2.32
N VAL A 93 6.06 8.55 -1.69
CA VAL A 93 4.75 9.19 -1.70
C VAL A 93 4.34 9.63 -3.10
N ARG A 94 5.26 10.17 -3.90
CA ARG A 94 5.00 10.53 -5.31
C ARG A 94 4.70 9.32 -6.16
N LEU A 95 5.42 8.21 -5.96
CA LEU A 95 5.13 6.94 -6.64
C LEU A 95 3.72 6.46 -6.30
N ALA A 96 3.35 6.49 -5.02
CA ALA A 96 2.00 6.13 -4.57
C ALA A 96 0.92 7.04 -5.20
N GLN A 97 1.15 8.35 -5.26
CA GLN A 97 0.24 9.29 -5.93
C GLN A 97 0.08 8.98 -7.42
N GLY A 98 1.17 8.68 -8.12
CA GLY A 98 1.13 8.25 -9.52
C GLY A 98 0.29 6.99 -9.73
N LEU A 99 0.45 5.98 -8.85
CA LEU A 99 -0.33 4.74 -8.90
C LEU A 99 -1.83 4.99 -8.66
N THR A 100 -2.19 5.90 -7.75
CA THR A 100 -3.61 6.19 -7.46
C THR A 100 -4.37 6.78 -8.65
N HIS A 101 -3.66 7.51 -9.51
CA HIS A 101 -4.18 8.11 -10.74
C HIS A 101 -3.81 7.30 -12.01
N LEU A 102 -3.41 6.04 -11.87
CA LEU A 102 -3.02 5.16 -12.98
C LEU A 102 -4.10 5.15 -14.07
N GLY A 103 -3.70 5.43 -15.31
CA GLY A 103 -4.62 5.48 -16.45
C GLY A 103 -5.75 6.52 -16.29
N LYS A 104 -5.50 7.63 -15.58
CA LYS A 104 -6.53 8.61 -15.18
C LYS A 104 -7.67 8.02 -14.32
N GLY A 105 -7.42 6.88 -13.67
CA GLY A 105 -8.41 6.10 -12.91
C GLY A 105 -9.26 5.13 -13.75
N THR A 106 -8.83 4.81 -14.97
CA THR A 106 -9.48 3.79 -15.81
C THR A 106 -8.80 2.43 -15.73
N MET A 107 -7.55 2.37 -15.25
CA MET A 107 -6.79 1.14 -15.13
C MET A 107 -6.63 0.77 -13.66
N THR A 108 -7.18 -0.36 -13.24
CA THR A 108 -7.01 -0.90 -11.89
C THR A 108 -6.01 -2.06 -11.90
N LEU A 109 -5.32 -2.27 -10.78
CA LEU A 109 -4.38 -3.38 -10.61
C LEU A 109 -5.07 -4.66 -10.14
N ASN A 110 -6.40 -4.71 -10.12
CA ASN A 110 -7.12 -5.87 -9.62
C ASN A 110 -6.85 -7.10 -10.53
N PRO A 111 -6.26 -8.20 -10.01
CA PRO A 111 -5.94 -9.39 -10.80
C PRO A 111 -7.18 -10.20 -11.21
N TYR A 112 -8.34 -9.89 -10.61
CA TYR A 112 -9.62 -10.44 -10.99
C TYR A 112 -10.29 -9.56 -12.03
N HIS A 113 -10.48 -10.12 -13.23
CA HIS A 113 -11.21 -9.49 -14.32
C HIS A 113 -12.60 -10.14 -14.44
N SER A 114 -13.65 -9.36 -14.67
CA SER A 114 -15.06 -9.80 -14.72
C SER A 114 -15.55 -10.53 -13.46
N ASP A 115 -16.09 -9.78 -12.48
CA ASP A 115 -16.79 -10.29 -11.28
C ASP A 115 -16.16 -11.50 -10.57
N ARG A 116 -14.83 -11.44 -10.38
CA ARG A 116 -14.03 -12.48 -9.68
C ARG A 116 -14.03 -13.86 -10.35
N MET A 117 -14.58 -14.01 -11.55
CA MET A 117 -14.67 -15.29 -12.26
C MET A 117 -13.37 -15.67 -12.96
N LEU A 118 -12.60 -14.70 -13.46
CA LEU A 118 -11.35 -14.94 -14.17
C LEU A 118 -10.17 -14.31 -13.44
N LEU A 119 -9.25 -15.18 -12.99
CA LEU A 119 -7.99 -14.78 -12.38
C LEU A 119 -6.89 -14.69 -13.44
N CYS A 120 -6.41 -13.49 -13.70
CA CYS A 120 -5.26 -13.29 -14.57
C CYS A 120 -3.98 -13.67 -13.81
N ARG A 121 -3.43 -14.86 -14.09
CA ARG A 121 -2.22 -15.38 -13.43
C ARG A 121 -1.01 -14.46 -13.61
N VAL A 122 -0.91 -13.76 -14.74
CA VAL A 122 0.21 -12.85 -15.06
C VAL A 122 0.15 -11.58 -14.20
N SER A 123 -1.02 -10.95 -14.07
CA SER A 123 -1.20 -9.77 -13.22
C SER A 123 -0.96 -10.09 -11.74
N LEU A 124 -1.42 -11.27 -11.29
CA LEU A 124 -1.16 -11.74 -9.94
C LEU A 124 0.32 -12.04 -9.69
N ALA A 125 1.00 -12.69 -10.64
CA ALA A 125 2.44 -12.92 -10.56
C ALA A 125 3.21 -11.59 -10.51
N GLY A 126 2.86 -10.62 -11.35
CA GLY A 126 3.49 -9.29 -11.33
C GLY A 126 3.33 -8.57 -9.99
N LEU A 127 2.13 -8.61 -9.40
CA LEU A 127 1.90 -8.04 -8.06
C LEU A 127 2.69 -8.76 -6.97
N LEU A 128 2.73 -10.10 -7.00
CA LEU A 128 3.49 -10.89 -6.04
C LEU A 128 4.99 -10.61 -6.14
N THR A 129 5.54 -10.54 -7.36
CA THR A 129 6.97 -10.24 -7.56
C THR A 129 7.32 -8.87 -6.99
N VAL A 130 6.51 -7.84 -7.26
CA VAL A 130 6.74 -6.49 -6.73
C VAL A 130 6.67 -6.48 -5.20
N LEU A 131 5.66 -7.11 -4.60
CA LEU A 131 5.52 -7.17 -3.15
C LEU A 131 6.66 -7.94 -2.49
N VAL A 132 7.14 -9.02 -3.12
CA VAL A 132 8.27 -9.80 -2.60
C VAL A 132 9.57 -9.00 -2.68
N SER A 133 9.77 -8.20 -3.72
CA SER A 133 10.93 -7.31 -3.85
C SER A 133 10.98 -6.22 -2.77
N PHE A 134 9.82 -5.81 -2.22
CA PHE A 134 9.75 -4.83 -1.12
C PHE A 134 9.96 -5.44 0.29
N PHE A 135 10.28 -6.73 0.41
CA PHE A 135 10.68 -7.31 1.71
C PHE A 135 12.08 -6.89 2.15
N ASP A 136 13.00 -6.57 1.23
CA ASP A 136 14.37 -6.12 1.52
C ASP A 136 14.56 -4.68 0.99
N VAL A 137 13.97 -3.70 1.67
CA VAL A 137 14.22 -2.29 1.37
C VAL A 137 15.55 -1.92 2.01
N LYS A 138 16.64 -2.21 1.29
CA LYS A 138 17.95 -1.67 1.63
C LYS A 138 17.97 -0.17 1.39
N GLN A 139 18.39 0.53 2.42
CA GLN A 139 18.53 1.99 2.49
C GLN A 139 19.57 2.51 1.51
#